data_AF-A8XK76-F1
#
_entry.id   AF-A8XK76-F1
#
_cell.length_a   1.000
_cell.length_b   1.000
_cell.length_c   1.000
_cell.angle_alpha   90.00
_cell.angle_beta   90.00
_cell.angle_gamma   90.00
#
_symmetry.space_group_name_H-M   'P 1'
#
loop_
_entity.id
_entity.type
_entity.pdbx_description
1 polymer ?
#
loop_
_entity_poly.entity_id
_entity_poly.type
_entity_poly.pdbx_seq_one_letter_code
_entity_poly.pdbx_strand_id
1 'polypeptide(L)'
;MKANISISPAASLVHEDVEIVVDDLEYSTIHKLELRYLGVRFGGYFNCTPPVDLEYYLMYVKDSISQLEITHFSVTDPRERKVCEKMFRRRLMYPTVQRIEVEESFPPDAGARPKVTGTIFKPPGTGPFPTIIDISGTGGGLNEQKRAALDSRGFVVLCLAFFKYKSLPEDLLTVELQYFEDAINYITSLPYTRDRIVFQGVSFGGTLVMFLTTKFPKIKAVCSINGSFAMDQFAHVRVNGKCPPIGIFKADGAHVKFLNDLMVYTDMSALDDLSTPTIYANSYLSARLRDAGRKFEVNFVPGGHLLDPPCFPHHPMVYSNIAGLFQTYGGDTSLHGRSEFEVWERTVRFFSEHLGAPTPLPDYLRHSAKL
;
A
#
# COMPACT_ATOMS: atom_id res chain seq x y z
N MET A 1 6.44 -41.79 12.70
CA MET A 1 6.74 -41.04 11.47
C MET A 1 7.35 -39.69 11.85
N LYS A 2 8.07 -39.03 10.94
CA LYS A 2 8.63 -37.69 11.18
C LYS A 2 7.62 -36.69 10.65
N ALA A 3 7.16 -35.76 11.48
CA ALA A 3 6.21 -34.72 11.06
C ALA A 3 6.70 -34.01 9.79
N ASN A 4 5.76 -33.72 8.89
CA ASN A 4 6.06 -33.12 7.60
C ASN A 4 5.10 -31.98 7.31
N ILE A 5 5.59 -30.94 6.63
CA ILE A 5 4.80 -29.78 6.24
C ILE A 5 4.59 -29.83 4.71
N SER A 6 3.34 -29.83 4.28
CA SER A 6 2.96 -29.60 2.89
C SER A 6 2.29 -28.23 2.73
N ILE A 7 2.51 -27.59 1.57
CA ILE A 7 2.01 -26.24 1.26
C ILE A 7 1.45 -26.28 -0.15
N SER A 8 0.20 -25.82 -0.32
CA SER A 8 -0.50 -25.83 -1.60
C SER A 8 -1.27 -24.52 -1.82
N PRO A 9 -1.10 -23.84 -2.97
CA PRO A 9 -0.15 -24.15 -4.04
C PRO A 9 1.31 -23.91 -3.59
N ALA A 10 2.25 -24.59 -4.25
CA ALA A 10 3.69 -24.45 -3.95
C ALA A 10 4.25 -23.08 -4.37
N ALA A 11 3.64 -22.46 -5.40
CA ALA A 11 3.93 -21.10 -5.81
C ALA A 11 2.64 -20.26 -5.73
N SER A 12 2.68 -19.21 -4.91
CA SER A 12 1.56 -18.29 -4.68
C SER A 12 2.05 -16.84 -4.69
N LEU A 13 1.20 -15.90 -5.05
CA LEU A 13 1.39 -14.49 -4.72
C LEU A 13 1.20 -14.27 -3.21
N VAL A 14 1.70 -13.15 -2.68
CA VAL A 14 1.57 -12.80 -1.26
C VAL A 14 0.11 -12.61 -0.82
N HIS A 15 -0.77 -12.18 -1.72
CA HIS A 15 -2.17 -11.90 -1.38
C HIS A 15 -3.12 -13.08 -1.69
N GLU A 16 -2.61 -14.21 -2.18
CA GLU A 16 -3.41 -15.41 -2.44
C GLU A 16 -3.54 -16.29 -1.19
N ASP A 17 -4.51 -17.20 -1.14
CA ASP A 17 -4.56 -18.17 -0.04
C ASP A 17 -3.57 -19.32 -0.27
N VAL A 18 -3.00 -19.84 0.81
CA VAL A 18 -2.20 -21.07 0.82
C VAL A 18 -2.70 -22.00 1.92
N GLU A 19 -2.86 -23.26 1.58
CA GLU A 19 -3.13 -24.33 2.54
C GLU A 19 -1.80 -24.86 3.09
N ILE A 20 -1.71 -24.94 4.41
CA ILE A 20 -0.56 -25.50 5.13
C ILE A 20 -1.07 -26.73 5.90
N VAL A 21 -0.59 -27.91 5.54
CA VAL A 21 -0.93 -29.16 6.23
C VAL A 21 0.32 -29.68 6.94
N VAL A 22 0.14 -30.03 8.22
CA VAL A 22 1.20 -30.67 9.02
C VAL A 22 0.74 -32.09 9.37
N ASP A 23 1.40 -33.07 8.77
CA ASP A 23 1.07 -34.48 8.93
C ASP A 23 1.93 -35.13 10.03
N ASP A 24 1.53 -36.33 10.45
CA ASP A 24 2.27 -37.19 11.39
C ASP A 24 2.52 -36.55 12.77
N LEU A 25 1.53 -35.82 13.26
CA LEU A 25 1.53 -35.19 14.58
C LEU A 25 1.02 -36.12 15.68
N GLU A 26 1.62 -36.02 16.87
CA GLU A 26 1.17 -36.75 18.05
C GLU A 26 -0.10 -36.10 18.62
N TYR A 27 -1.20 -36.85 18.65
CA TYR A 27 -2.53 -36.35 19.05
C TYR A 27 -2.60 -35.83 20.49
N SER A 28 -1.87 -36.44 21.41
CA SER A 28 -1.91 -36.12 22.85
C SER A 28 -1.01 -34.95 23.26
N THR A 29 -0.43 -34.21 22.31
CA THR A 29 0.45 -33.07 22.62
C THR A 29 -0.10 -31.77 22.05
N ILE A 30 0.11 -30.67 22.78
CA ILE A 30 -0.07 -29.32 22.26
C ILE A 30 1.11 -28.98 21.37
N HIS A 31 0.81 -28.40 20.23
CA HIS A 31 1.81 -27.98 19.30
C HIS A 31 1.57 -26.56 18.83
N LYS A 32 2.65 -25.86 18.48
CA LYS A 32 2.62 -24.48 18.02
C LYS A 32 3.16 -24.41 16.59
N LEU A 33 2.39 -23.76 15.71
CA LEU A 33 2.80 -23.38 14.37
C LEU A 33 3.21 -21.90 14.38
N GLU A 34 4.44 -21.60 13.98
CA GLU A 34 4.95 -20.24 13.91
C GLU A 34 5.39 -19.89 12.49
N LEU A 35 4.79 -18.83 11.93
CA LEU A 35 5.17 -18.26 10.65
C LEU A 35 6.07 -17.06 10.90
N ARG A 36 7.35 -17.15 10.51
CA ARG A 36 8.30 -16.04 10.59
C ARG A 36 8.58 -15.48 9.22
N TYR A 37 8.45 -14.16 9.10
CA TYR A 37 8.89 -13.43 7.91
C TYR A 37 10.39 -13.15 7.99
N LEU A 38 11.12 -13.48 6.94
CA LEU A 38 12.55 -13.21 6.82
C LEU A 38 12.74 -11.89 6.05
N GLY A 39 13.14 -10.82 6.75
CA GLY A 39 13.58 -9.57 6.09
C GLY A 39 12.96 -8.26 6.59
N VAL A 40 11.95 -8.28 7.46
CA VAL A 40 11.41 -7.06 8.10
C VAL A 40 12.04 -6.92 9.46
N ARG A 41 12.76 -5.82 9.67
CA ARG A 41 13.25 -5.45 11.00
C ARG A 41 12.11 -4.79 11.78
N PHE A 42 12.00 -5.09 13.06
CA PHE A 42 11.05 -4.43 13.95
C PHE A 42 11.19 -2.90 13.85
N GLY A 43 10.06 -2.21 13.63
CA GLY A 43 10.02 -0.76 13.47
C GLY A 43 10.49 -0.23 12.11
N GLY A 44 10.94 -1.09 11.20
CA GLY A 44 11.20 -0.73 9.81
C GLY A 44 9.91 -0.77 8.99
N TYR A 45 9.64 0.28 8.22
CA TYR A 45 8.58 0.20 7.20
C TYR A 45 8.99 -0.82 6.14
N PHE A 46 8.08 -1.74 5.80
CA PHE A 46 8.31 -2.66 4.71
C PHE A 46 8.35 -1.90 3.38
N ASN A 47 9.57 -1.66 2.88
CA ASN A 47 9.84 -1.11 1.57
C ASN A 47 10.73 -2.08 0.80
N CYS A 48 10.25 -2.57 -0.35
CA CYS A 48 11.02 -3.39 -1.26
C CYS A 48 10.94 -2.82 -2.68
N THR A 49 12.05 -2.21 -3.10
CA THR A 49 12.23 -1.63 -4.42
C THR A 49 13.60 -2.06 -4.94
N PRO A 50 13.69 -2.97 -5.93
CA PRO A 50 12.57 -3.66 -6.60
C PRO A 50 11.80 -4.61 -5.66
N PRO A 51 10.58 -5.05 -5.99
CA PRO A 51 9.84 -6.03 -5.20
C PRO A 51 10.60 -7.35 -5.20
N VAL A 52 10.96 -7.82 -4.00
CA VAL A 52 11.61 -9.10 -3.77
C VAL A 52 10.63 -10.02 -3.08
N ASP A 53 10.53 -11.25 -3.57
CA ASP A 53 9.63 -12.26 -3.01
C ASP A 53 9.82 -12.43 -1.49
N LEU A 54 8.70 -12.65 -0.81
CA LEU A 54 8.67 -12.84 0.63
C LEU A 54 9.08 -14.28 0.97
N GLU A 55 10.11 -14.42 1.80
CA GLU A 55 10.52 -15.72 2.33
C GLU A 55 9.96 -15.91 3.73
N TYR A 56 9.27 -17.04 3.90
CA TYR A 56 8.68 -17.42 5.16
C TYR A 56 9.35 -18.67 5.68
N TYR A 57 9.68 -18.63 6.97
CA TYR A 57 10.17 -19.77 7.71
C TYR A 57 9.05 -20.25 8.63
N LEU A 58 8.54 -21.44 8.32
CA LEU A 58 7.52 -22.09 9.11
C LEU A 58 8.19 -23.08 10.06
N MET A 59 7.97 -22.89 11.36
CA MET A 59 8.52 -23.75 12.40
C MET A 59 7.39 -24.35 13.22
N TYR A 60 7.50 -25.66 13.47
CA TYR A 60 6.58 -26.38 14.34
C TYR A 60 7.30 -26.87 15.59
N VAL A 61 6.75 -26.55 16.76
CA VAL A 61 7.37 -26.81 18.07
C VAL A 61 6.43 -27.66 18.95
N LYS A 62 7.00 -28.66 19.63
CA LYS A 62 6.31 -29.48 20.64
C LYS A 62 6.42 -28.79 22.00
N ASP A 63 5.29 -28.47 22.62
CA ASP A 63 5.26 -27.84 23.95
C ASP A 63 5.12 -28.87 25.08
N SER A 64 5.74 -28.61 26.22
CA SER A 64 5.47 -29.29 27.49
C SER A 64 5.03 -28.26 28.52
N ILE A 65 3.74 -28.23 28.83
CA ILE A 65 3.02 -27.32 29.74
C ILE A 65 3.92 -26.62 30.77
N SER A 66 4.24 -25.33 30.55
CA SER A 66 4.60 -24.39 31.60
C SER A 66 4.16 -22.95 31.23
N GLN A 67 3.82 -22.14 32.22
CA GLN A 67 3.02 -20.91 32.11
C GLN A 67 3.69 -19.79 31.27
N LEU A 68 2.86 -19.12 30.46
CA LEU A 68 3.19 -17.99 29.59
C LEU A 68 3.25 -16.65 30.34
N GLU A 69 4.38 -15.94 30.23
CA GLU A 69 4.43 -14.47 30.34
C GLU A 69 5.09 -13.90 29.07
N ILE A 70 4.38 -13.00 28.38
CA ILE A 70 4.75 -12.47 27.07
C ILE A 70 5.55 -11.17 27.24
N THR A 71 6.81 -11.18 26.80
CA THR A 71 7.54 -9.96 26.41
C THR A 71 8.41 -10.25 25.20
N HIS A 72 8.21 -9.52 24.09
CA HIS A 72 9.05 -9.46 22.87
C HIS A 72 9.76 -10.75 22.37
N PHE A 73 9.26 -11.32 21.27
CA PHE A 73 9.93 -12.22 20.30
C PHE A 73 11.01 -13.22 20.79
N SER A 74 10.91 -13.73 22.01
CA SER A 74 11.19 -15.13 22.36
C SER A 74 10.84 -15.34 23.82
N VAL A 75 9.74 -16.05 24.07
CA VAL A 75 9.55 -16.79 25.31
C VAL A 75 9.65 -18.23 24.88
N THR A 76 10.80 -18.82 25.18
CA THR A 76 11.11 -20.22 24.92
C THR A 76 11.48 -20.84 26.27
N ASP A 77 10.61 -21.72 26.77
CA ASP A 77 11.01 -22.71 27.79
C ASP A 77 12.24 -23.46 27.25
N PRO A 78 13.26 -23.79 28.07
CA PRO A 78 14.48 -24.47 27.64
C PRO A 78 14.29 -25.80 26.87
N ARG A 79 13.07 -26.31 26.68
CA ARG A 79 12.79 -27.58 25.98
C ARG A 79 12.03 -27.51 24.67
N GLU A 80 11.73 -26.32 24.11
CA GLU A 80 11.04 -26.14 22.81
C GLU A 80 11.67 -26.95 21.65
N ARG A 81 11.27 -28.22 21.52
CA ARG A 81 11.88 -29.14 20.55
C ARG A 81 11.23 -28.92 19.20
N LYS A 82 12.01 -28.39 18.25
CA LYS A 82 11.63 -28.31 16.83
C LYS A 82 11.25 -29.70 16.30
N VAL A 83 10.03 -29.82 15.76
CA VAL A 83 9.47 -31.06 15.22
C VAL A 83 9.73 -31.15 13.72
N CYS A 84 9.38 -30.09 12.98
CA CYS A 84 9.62 -29.95 11.55
C CYS A 84 9.68 -28.45 11.18
N GLU A 85 10.27 -28.18 10.02
CA GLU A 85 10.37 -26.83 9.46
C GLU A 85 10.23 -26.87 7.95
N LYS A 86 9.77 -25.77 7.36
CA LYS A 86 9.74 -25.61 5.91
C LYS A 86 9.90 -24.15 5.54
N MET A 87 10.76 -23.88 4.57
CA MET A 87 10.81 -22.59 3.91
C MET A 87 9.87 -22.60 2.72
N PHE A 88 9.15 -21.50 2.53
CA PHE A 88 8.42 -21.27 1.30
C PHE A 88 8.47 -19.80 0.93
N ARG A 89 8.30 -19.55 -0.37
CA ARG A 89 8.44 -18.24 -0.97
C ARG A 89 7.11 -17.81 -1.55
N ARG A 90 6.73 -16.56 -1.30
CA ARG A 90 5.52 -15.94 -1.86
C ARG A 90 5.91 -14.78 -2.76
N ARG A 91 5.37 -14.78 -3.98
CA ARG A 91 5.73 -13.81 -5.01
C ARG A 91 5.07 -12.48 -4.73
N LEU A 92 5.85 -11.40 -4.83
CA LEU A 92 5.25 -10.07 -4.80
C LEU A 92 4.71 -9.68 -6.16
N MET A 93 5.41 -10.03 -7.25
CA MET A 93 5.06 -9.60 -8.61
C MET A 93 4.46 -10.76 -9.42
N TYR A 94 3.43 -10.46 -10.21
CA TYR A 94 2.87 -11.46 -11.13
C TYR A 94 3.87 -11.84 -12.23
N PRO A 95 4.10 -13.13 -12.53
CA PRO A 95 5.21 -13.55 -13.39
C PRO A 95 5.22 -12.98 -14.81
N THR A 96 4.04 -12.68 -15.37
CA THR A 96 3.90 -12.16 -16.74
C THR A 96 3.81 -10.64 -16.81
N VAL A 97 3.80 -9.95 -15.67
CA VAL A 97 3.79 -8.48 -15.62
C VAL A 97 5.20 -7.97 -15.87
N GLN A 98 5.31 -6.93 -16.69
CA GLN A 98 6.57 -6.24 -16.95
C GLN A 98 6.76 -5.13 -15.93
N ARG A 99 7.92 -5.13 -15.27
CA ARG A 99 8.42 -4.01 -14.45
C ARG A 99 9.30 -3.10 -15.29
N ILE A 100 8.90 -1.85 -15.48
CA ILE A 100 9.58 -0.87 -16.32
C ILE A 100 9.98 0.31 -15.44
N GLU A 101 11.27 0.56 -15.27
CA GLU A 101 11.73 1.78 -14.59
C GLU A 101 11.53 3.01 -15.47
N VAL A 102 11.13 4.12 -14.85
CA VAL A 102 10.82 5.37 -15.51
C VAL A 102 11.67 6.48 -14.91
N GLU A 103 12.37 7.22 -15.78
CA GLU A 103 13.08 8.47 -15.49
C GLU A 103 12.95 9.38 -16.72
N GLU A 104 11.73 9.87 -16.96
CA GLU A 104 11.35 10.53 -18.21
C GLU A 104 11.09 12.02 -18.00
N SER A 105 11.68 12.85 -18.86
CA SER A 105 11.35 14.27 -18.91
C SER A 105 10.00 14.45 -19.58
N PHE A 106 9.05 15.11 -18.90
CA PHE A 106 7.73 15.38 -19.48
C PHE A 106 7.26 16.82 -19.18
N PRO A 107 6.79 17.58 -20.19
CA PRO A 107 6.99 17.30 -21.63
C PRO A 107 8.49 17.20 -21.98
N PRO A 108 8.87 16.69 -23.16
CA PRO A 108 10.29 16.48 -23.51
C PRO A 108 11.18 17.72 -23.39
N ASP A 109 10.58 18.91 -23.52
CA ASP A 109 11.21 20.24 -23.40
C ASP A 109 11.07 20.86 -21.99
N ALA A 110 10.78 20.06 -20.96
CA ALA A 110 10.57 20.53 -19.58
C ALA A 110 11.78 21.20 -18.91
N GLY A 111 12.94 21.25 -19.58
CA GLY A 111 14.13 21.94 -19.09
C GLY A 111 14.69 21.29 -17.83
N ALA A 112 14.88 22.10 -16.78
CA ALA A 112 15.42 21.66 -15.49
C ALA A 112 14.36 21.07 -14.54
N ARG A 113 13.12 20.87 -14.99
CA ARG A 113 12.08 20.25 -14.15
C ARG A 113 12.48 18.81 -13.78
N PRO A 114 12.09 18.34 -12.58
CA PRO A 114 12.30 16.94 -12.20
C PRO A 114 11.66 15.99 -13.21
N LYS A 115 12.39 14.93 -13.57
CA LYS A 115 11.87 13.86 -14.42
C LYS A 115 10.82 13.05 -13.69
N VAL A 116 9.76 12.65 -14.38
CA VAL A 116 8.79 11.68 -13.88
C VAL A 116 9.57 10.42 -13.53
N THR A 117 9.61 10.09 -12.25
CA THR A 117 10.49 9.03 -11.73
C THR A 117 9.67 8.01 -10.96
N GLY A 118 9.84 6.74 -11.31
CA GLY A 118 9.09 5.66 -10.69
C GLY A 118 9.20 4.35 -11.44
N THR A 119 8.21 3.49 -11.26
CA THR A 119 8.15 2.18 -11.90
C THR A 119 6.75 1.88 -12.42
N ILE A 120 6.66 1.45 -13.67
CA ILE A 120 5.42 0.98 -14.30
C ILE A 120 5.37 -0.54 -14.22
N PHE A 121 4.27 -1.06 -13.68
CA PHE A 121 3.87 -2.45 -13.79
C PHE A 121 2.86 -2.57 -14.93
N LYS A 122 3.27 -3.21 -16.01
CA LYS A 122 2.48 -3.34 -17.24
C LYS A 122 2.04 -4.79 -17.45
N PRO A 123 0.72 -5.06 -17.52
CA PRO A 123 0.18 -6.35 -17.94
C PRO A 123 0.65 -6.78 -19.35
N PRO A 124 0.67 -8.09 -19.64
CA PRO A 124 0.90 -8.59 -21.00
C PRO A 124 -0.21 -8.10 -21.95
N GLY A 125 0.15 -7.89 -23.22
CA GLY A 125 -0.76 -7.43 -24.27
C GLY A 125 -0.58 -5.97 -24.69
N THR A 126 -1.40 -5.54 -25.65
CA THR A 126 -1.30 -4.23 -26.31
C THR A 126 -2.04 -3.10 -25.59
N GLY A 127 -2.96 -3.43 -24.68
CA GLY A 127 -3.84 -2.45 -24.04
C GLY A 127 -4.97 -1.97 -24.99
N PRO A 128 -5.63 -0.84 -24.68
CA PRO A 128 -5.35 0.05 -23.56
C PRO A 128 -5.87 -0.51 -22.23
N PHE A 129 -5.06 -0.42 -21.18
CA PHE A 129 -5.37 -0.93 -19.85
C PHE A 129 -5.98 0.16 -18.94
N PRO A 130 -6.88 -0.20 -18.03
CA PRO A 130 -7.18 0.60 -16.84
C PRO A 130 -5.88 1.05 -16.14
N THR A 131 -5.75 2.34 -15.86
CA THR A 131 -4.48 2.95 -15.42
C THR A 131 -4.62 3.59 -14.04
N ILE A 132 -3.68 3.26 -13.16
CA ILE A 132 -3.62 3.77 -11.79
C ILE A 132 -2.23 4.38 -11.55
N ILE A 133 -2.17 5.50 -10.84
CA ILE A 133 -0.92 5.97 -10.24
C ILE A 133 -1.01 5.76 -8.72
N ASP A 134 0.09 5.30 -8.13
CA ASP A 134 0.29 5.14 -6.69
C ASP A 134 1.27 6.16 -6.16
N ILE A 135 0.98 6.73 -4.99
CA ILE A 135 1.95 7.50 -4.22
C ILE A 135 1.92 7.12 -2.74
N SER A 136 3.09 7.17 -2.11
CA SER A 136 3.23 6.92 -0.67
C SER A 136 3.12 8.19 0.18
N GLY A 137 3.26 8.03 1.49
CA GLY A 137 3.29 9.13 2.46
C GLY A 137 4.64 9.86 2.57
N THR A 138 4.88 10.46 3.73
CA THR A 138 6.02 11.34 4.03
C THR A 138 7.39 10.64 4.20
N GLY A 139 7.45 9.32 4.01
CA GLY A 139 8.71 8.57 4.05
C GLY A 139 9.68 8.88 2.91
N GLY A 140 9.15 9.32 1.76
CA GLY A 140 9.92 9.50 0.53
C GLY A 140 10.35 8.18 -0.10
N GLY A 141 11.19 8.25 -1.12
CA GLY A 141 11.61 7.07 -1.86
C GLY A 141 10.56 6.58 -2.86
N LEU A 142 10.71 5.33 -3.28
CA LEU A 142 9.77 4.61 -4.13
C LEU A 142 9.28 3.37 -3.40
N ASN A 143 7.96 3.15 -3.43
CA ASN A 143 7.30 2.01 -2.83
C ASN A 143 6.60 1.18 -3.92
N GLU A 144 7.11 -0.02 -4.18
CA GLU A 144 6.59 -0.92 -5.23
C GLU A 144 5.72 -2.05 -4.65
N GLN A 145 5.82 -2.30 -3.35
CA GLN A 145 5.23 -3.44 -2.66
C GLN A 145 3.70 -3.48 -2.73
N LYS A 146 3.02 -2.33 -2.62
CA LYS A 146 1.55 -2.26 -2.72
C LYS A 146 1.05 -2.61 -4.12
N ARG A 147 1.90 -2.40 -5.14
CA ARG A 147 1.52 -2.48 -6.55
C ARG A 147 1.87 -3.77 -7.21
N ALA A 148 2.89 -4.45 -6.72
CA ALA A 148 3.14 -5.84 -7.05
C ALA A 148 1.90 -6.72 -6.74
N ALA A 149 1.08 -6.38 -5.74
CA ALA A 149 -0.20 -7.09 -5.55
C ALA A 149 -1.28 -6.70 -6.59
N LEU A 150 -1.38 -5.43 -7.00
CA LEU A 150 -2.42 -4.95 -7.94
C LEU A 150 -2.14 -5.38 -9.38
N ASP A 151 -0.87 -5.67 -9.72
CA ASP A 151 -0.47 -6.07 -11.06
C ASP A 151 -1.18 -7.36 -11.54
N SER A 152 -1.47 -8.26 -10.59
CA SER A 152 -2.18 -9.53 -10.78
C SER A 152 -3.60 -9.33 -11.28
N ARG A 153 -4.16 -8.13 -11.07
CA ARG A 153 -5.52 -7.78 -11.45
C ARG A 153 -5.59 -7.15 -12.84
N GLY A 154 -4.48 -6.98 -13.57
CA GLY A 154 -4.51 -6.52 -14.97
C GLY A 154 -4.63 -5.00 -15.15
N PHE A 155 -4.34 -4.22 -14.11
CA PHE A 155 -4.17 -2.76 -14.21
C PHE A 155 -2.76 -2.40 -14.66
N VAL A 156 -2.61 -1.32 -15.43
CA VAL A 156 -1.33 -0.61 -15.51
C VAL A 156 -1.20 0.23 -14.26
N VAL A 157 -0.06 0.10 -13.58
CA VAL A 157 0.21 0.85 -12.36
C VAL A 157 1.54 1.57 -12.48
N LEU A 158 1.55 2.88 -12.24
CA LEU A 158 2.77 3.65 -11.98
C LEU A 158 2.94 3.87 -10.48
N CYS A 159 3.95 3.25 -9.88
CA CYS A 159 4.49 3.65 -8.59
C CYS A 159 5.27 4.94 -8.81
N LEU A 160 4.73 6.08 -8.36
CA LEU A 160 5.35 7.39 -8.57
C LEU A 160 6.13 7.79 -7.31
N ALA A 161 7.44 7.94 -7.43
CA ALA A 161 8.24 8.65 -6.44
C ALA A 161 8.06 10.16 -6.67
N PHE A 162 8.10 10.96 -5.60
CA PHE A 162 7.99 12.43 -5.72
C PHE A 162 9.03 13.21 -4.89
N PHE A 163 9.77 12.55 -4.00
CA PHE A 163 10.91 13.12 -3.26
C PHE A 163 11.77 12.01 -2.62
N LYS A 164 13.01 12.33 -2.23
CA LYS A 164 14.02 11.41 -1.65
C LYS A 164 14.26 10.15 -2.49
N TYR A 165 14.31 10.31 -3.81
CA TYR A 165 14.52 9.19 -4.72
C TYR A 165 15.23 9.64 -6.00
N LYS A 166 16.37 9.01 -6.31
CA LYS A 166 17.20 9.33 -7.48
C LYS A 166 17.45 10.85 -7.58
N SER A 167 17.10 11.48 -8.70
CA SER A 167 17.29 12.92 -8.93
C SER A 167 16.13 13.81 -8.46
N LEU A 168 15.14 13.24 -7.76
CA LEU A 168 14.02 14.01 -7.22
C LEU A 168 14.47 14.87 -6.02
N PRO A 169 13.66 15.87 -5.64
CA PRO A 169 14.01 16.73 -4.51
C PRO A 169 14.19 15.94 -3.20
N GLU A 170 15.14 16.36 -2.35
CA GLU A 170 15.40 15.73 -1.04
C GLU A 170 14.37 16.10 0.03
N ASP A 171 13.72 17.26 -0.13
CA ASP A 171 12.74 17.77 0.81
C ASP A 171 11.34 17.79 0.19
N LEU A 172 10.38 17.19 0.89
CA LEU A 172 8.97 17.17 0.54
C LEU A 172 8.44 18.58 0.26
N LEU A 173 8.84 19.56 1.08
CA LEU A 173 8.36 20.94 0.97
C LEU A 173 8.85 21.66 -0.30
N THR A 174 9.71 20.98 -1.07
CA THR A 174 10.21 21.48 -2.35
C THR A 174 9.57 20.88 -3.58
N VAL A 175 8.65 19.93 -3.39
CA VAL A 175 7.91 19.32 -4.49
C VAL A 175 6.88 20.29 -5.04
N GLU A 176 6.87 20.51 -6.35
CA GLU A 176 5.87 21.36 -7.03
C GLU A 176 4.67 20.52 -7.51
N LEU A 177 3.48 21.12 -7.46
CA LEU A 177 2.26 20.56 -8.03
C LEU A 177 2.42 20.16 -9.51
N GLN A 178 3.21 20.93 -10.26
CA GLN A 178 3.51 20.67 -11.67
C GLN A 178 4.09 19.27 -11.91
N TYR A 179 4.85 18.72 -10.95
CA TYR A 179 5.42 17.38 -11.07
C TYR A 179 4.35 16.30 -11.24
N PHE A 180 3.23 16.43 -10.52
CA PHE A 180 2.13 15.48 -10.60
C PHE A 180 1.35 15.64 -11.90
N GLU A 181 1.22 16.87 -12.41
CA GLU A 181 0.64 17.11 -13.74
C GLU A 181 1.48 16.44 -14.83
N ASP A 182 2.81 16.61 -14.77
CA ASP A 182 3.75 16.02 -15.70
C ASP A 182 3.67 14.47 -15.65
N ALA A 183 3.56 13.88 -14.46
CA ALA A 183 3.37 12.43 -14.30
C ALA A 183 2.02 11.91 -14.84
N ILE A 184 0.93 12.64 -14.60
CA ILE A 184 -0.40 12.32 -15.13
C ILE A 184 -0.39 12.38 -16.66
N ASN A 185 0.21 13.42 -17.24
CA ASN A 185 0.28 13.57 -18.68
C ASN A 185 1.24 12.55 -19.33
N TYR A 186 2.36 12.25 -18.68
CA TYR A 186 3.27 11.19 -19.12
C TYR A 186 2.54 9.84 -19.20
N ILE A 187 1.91 9.38 -18.11
CA ILE A 187 1.31 8.04 -18.10
C ILE A 187 0.15 7.94 -19.10
N THR A 188 -0.63 9.01 -19.28
CA THR A 188 -1.76 9.06 -20.21
C THR A 188 -1.34 9.21 -21.66
N SER A 189 -0.07 9.56 -21.93
CA SER A 189 0.51 9.60 -23.28
C SER A 189 0.96 8.23 -23.80
N LEU A 190 1.09 7.24 -22.92
CA LEU A 190 1.58 5.91 -23.28
C LEU A 190 0.57 5.19 -24.19
N PRO A 191 1.03 4.46 -25.23
CA PRO A 191 0.15 3.86 -26.23
C PRO A 191 -0.78 2.75 -25.69
N TYR A 192 -0.50 2.25 -24.49
CA TYR A 192 -1.23 1.16 -23.83
C TYR A 192 -2.07 1.64 -22.64
N THR A 193 -2.21 2.95 -22.42
CA THR A 193 -3.06 3.53 -21.37
C THR A 193 -4.23 4.30 -21.99
N ARG A 194 -5.13 4.80 -21.14
CA ARG A 194 -6.24 5.67 -21.55
C ARG A 194 -5.99 7.08 -21.05
N ASP A 195 -6.67 8.05 -21.63
CA ASP A 195 -6.67 9.44 -21.15
C ASP A 195 -7.59 9.64 -19.91
N ARG A 196 -7.52 8.70 -18.98
CA ARG A 196 -8.22 8.71 -17.69
C ARG A 196 -7.53 7.78 -16.71
N ILE A 197 -7.41 8.22 -15.47
CA ILE A 197 -6.71 7.46 -14.42
C ILE A 197 -7.50 7.45 -13.11
N VAL A 198 -7.14 6.51 -12.25
CA VAL A 198 -7.40 6.61 -10.80
C VAL A 198 -6.09 6.89 -10.08
N PHE A 199 -6.16 7.70 -9.04
CA PHE A 199 -5.03 8.04 -8.19
C PHE A 199 -5.23 7.37 -6.82
N GLN A 200 -4.24 6.64 -6.31
CA GLN A 200 -4.26 6.08 -4.97
C GLN A 200 -3.13 6.67 -4.15
N GLY A 201 -3.38 6.92 -2.87
CA GLY A 201 -2.31 7.21 -1.94
C GLY A 201 -2.61 6.80 -0.51
N VAL A 202 -1.54 6.58 0.25
CA VAL A 202 -1.60 6.26 1.68
C VAL A 202 -1.03 7.41 2.50
N SER A 203 -1.58 7.66 3.69
CA SER A 203 -1.09 8.70 4.62
C SER A 203 -1.11 10.07 3.93
N PHE A 204 0.00 10.82 3.97
CA PHE A 204 0.13 12.07 3.20
C PHE A 204 -0.12 11.88 1.70
N GLY A 205 0.20 10.72 1.12
CA GLY A 205 -0.19 10.40 -0.25
C GLY A 205 -1.70 10.43 -0.43
N GLY A 206 -2.47 9.91 0.53
CA GLY A 206 -3.94 9.98 0.58
C GLY A 206 -4.46 11.42 0.62
N THR A 207 -3.83 12.26 1.46
CA THR A 207 -4.09 13.71 1.49
C THR A 207 -3.82 14.36 0.14
N LEU A 208 -2.69 14.03 -0.47
CA LEU A 208 -2.25 14.64 -1.70
C LEU A 208 -3.14 14.22 -2.88
N VAL A 209 -3.53 12.96 -3.00
CA VAL A 209 -4.43 12.51 -4.09
C VAL A 209 -5.77 13.24 -4.05
N MET A 210 -6.31 13.48 -2.86
CA MET A 210 -7.52 14.28 -2.69
C MET A 210 -7.34 15.72 -3.17
N PHE A 211 -6.19 16.34 -2.89
CA PHE A 211 -5.92 17.68 -3.41
C PHE A 211 -5.78 17.69 -4.94
N LEU A 212 -5.06 16.71 -5.50
CA LEU A 212 -4.80 16.60 -6.94
C LEU A 212 -6.09 16.41 -7.75
N THR A 213 -7.08 15.69 -7.23
CA THR A 213 -8.38 15.51 -7.93
C THR A 213 -9.12 16.83 -8.17
N THR A 214 -8.85 17.87 -7.38
CA THR A 214 -9.45 19.20 -7.55
C THR A 214 -8.75 20.05 -8.62
N LYS A 215 -7.60 19.57 -9.14
CA LYS A 215 -6.73 20.29 -10.06
C LYS A 215 -6.68 19.65 -11.45
N PHE A 216 -6.84 18.34 -11.53
CA PHE A 216 -6.58 17.58 -12.77
C PHE A 216 -7.80 16.78 -13.24
N PRO A 217 -8.51 17.24 -14.30
CA PRO A 217 -9.71 16.57 -14.82
C PRO A 217 -9.52 15.14 -15.35
N LYS A 218 -8.26 14.74 -15.62
CA LYS A 218 -7.90 13.37 -16.05
C LYS A 218 -8.04 12.35 -14.92
N ILE A 219 -8.05 12.80 -13.66
CA ILE A 219 -8.31 11.97 -12.49
C ILE A 219 -9.82 11.71 -12.41
N LYS A 220 -10.23 10.46 -12.62
CA LYS A 220 -11.65 10.08 -12.59
C LYS A 220 -12.16 9.73 -11.20
N ALA A 221 -11.30 9.15 -10.39
CA ALA A 221 -11.60 8.84 -9.01
C ALA A 221 -10.29 8.77 -8.22
N VAL A 222 -10.42 8.85 -6.90
CA VAL A 222 -9.29 8.76 -5.98
C VAL A 222 -9.57 7.76 -4.85
N CYS A 223 -8.55 6.99 -4.49
CA CYS A 223 -8.54 6.10 -3.33
C CYS A 223 -7.54 6.64 -2.30
N SER A 224 -8.03 7.10 -1.16
CA SER A 224 -7.18 7.56 -0.06
C SER A 224 -7.24 6.52 1.04
N ILE A 225 -6.08 6.10 1.49
CA ILE A 225 -5.92 5.16 2.59
C ILE A 225 -5.34 5.94 3.76
N ASN A 226 -6.14 6.14 4.81
CA ASN A 226 -5.74 6.88 6.00
C ASN A 226 -5.13 8.27 5.71
N GLY A 227 -5.68 8.97 4.71
CA GLY A 227 -5.28 10.33 4.37
C GLY A 227 -6.10 11.38 5.12
N SER A 228 -5.46 12.45 5.58
CA SER A 228 -6.16 13.63 6.11
C SER A 228 -6.70 14.50 4.97
N PHE A 229 -7.82 15.21 5.18
CA PHE A 229 -8.30 16.21 4.21
C PHE A 229 -7.44 17.49 4.18
N ALA A 230 -6.53 17.68 5.14
CA ALA A 230 -5.75 18.90 5.31
C ALA A 230 -4.25 18.66 5.16
N MET A 231 -3.58 19.59 4.47
CA MET A 231 -2.13 19.76 4.47
C MET A 231 -1.71 20.75 5.55
N ASP A 232 -0.48 20.63 6.04
CA ASP A 232 0.09 21.51 7.05
C ASP A 232 1.48 22.04 6.66
N GLN A 233 2.12 22.79 7.56
CA GLN A 233 3.44 23.38 7.32
C GLN A 233 4.58 22.36 7.18
N PHE A 234 4.39 21.12 7.64
CA PHE A 234 5.38 20.04 7.63
C PHE A 234 5.12 19.02 6.52
N ALA A 235 3.88 18.94 6.01
CA ALA A 235 3.48 18.05 4.94
C ALA A 235 2.61 18.79 3.91
N HIS A 236 3.27 19.36 2.89
CA HIS A 236 2.62 20.00 1.75
C HIS A 236 3.51 19.97 0.50
N VAL A 237 2.89 20.24 -0.65
CA VAL A 237 3.56 20.51 -1.93
C VAL A 237 3.37 21.99 -2.29
N ARG A 238 4.25 22.57 -3.10
CA ARG A 238 4.14 23.96 -3.56
C ARG A 238 3.25 24.08 -4.79
N VAL A 239 2.59 25.22 -4.91
CA VAL A 239 1.81 25.61 -6.09
C VAL A 239 2.43 26.90 -6.63
N ASN A 240 3.08 26.83 -7.79
CA ASN A 240 3.80 27.94 -8.40
C ASN A 240 4.83 28.56 -7.44
N GLY A 241 5.64 27.70 -6.81
CA GLY A 241 6.67 28.11 -5.86
C GLY A 241 6.15 28.62 -4.51
N LYS A 242 4.85 28.54 -4.25
CA LYS A 242 4.24 29.02 -3.00
C LYS A 242 3.63 27.88 -2.19
N CYS A 243 3.72 27.97 -0.86
CA CYS A 243 2.97 27.10 0.03
C CYS A 243 1.46 27.34 -0.21
N PRO A 244 0.66 26.29 -0.48
CA PRO A 244 -0.79 26.44 -0.59
C PRO A 244 -1.37 26.86 0.77
N PRO A 245 -2.62 27.37 0.82
CA PRO A 245 -3.28 27.61 2.09
C PRO A 245 -3.31 26.32 2.93
N ILE A 246 -2.56 26.30 4.03
CA ILE A 246 -2.50 25.16 4.95
C ILE A 246 -3.65 25.22 5.94
N GLY A 247 -4.13 24.05 6.35
CA GLY A 247 -5.13 23.94 7.40
C GLY A 247 -4.51 24.32 8.74
N ILE A 248 -4.84 25.50 9.27
CA ILE A 248 -4.64 25.77 10.71
C ILE A 248 -5.86 25.19 11.40
N PHE A 249 -5.67 24.11 12.18
CA PHE A 249 -6.74 23.55 13.02
C PHE A 249 -7.10 24.55 14.12
N LYS A 250 -7.99 25.50 13.80
CA LYS A 250 -8.72 26.26 14.81
C LYS A 250 -9.83 25.39 15.37
N ALA A 251 -10.11 25.54 16.66
CA ALA A 251 -11.12 24.76 17.37
C ALA A 251 -12.54 24.87 16.74
N ASP A 252 -12.77 25.87 15.89
CA ASP A 252 -14.04 26.13 15.20
C ASP A 252 -14.15 25.51 13.79
N GLY A 253 -13.09 24.86 13.27
CA GLY A 253 -13.10 24.22 11.95
C GLY A 253 -13.17 25.17 10.74
N ALA A 254 -12.94 26.49 10.93
CA ALA A 254 -13.24 27.52 9.93
C ALA A 254 -12.29 27.60 8.70
N HIS A 255 -11.26 26.74 8.61
CA HIS A 255 -10.17 26.89 7.62
C HIS A 255 -10.18 25.92 6.44
N VAL A 256 -11.18 25.05 6.30
CA VAL A 256 -11.19 24.03 5.25
C VAL A 256 -12.03 24.47 4.04
N LYS A 257 -11.37 24.80 2.92
CA LYS A 257 -12.03 25.13 1.63
C LYS A 257 -11.76 24.05 0.59
N PHE A 258 -12.82 23.50 -0.01
CA PHE A 258 -12.75 22.55 -1.12
C PHE A 258 -13.06 23.23 -2.47
N LEU A 259 -12.44 22.77 -3.55
CA LEU A 259 -12.56 23.31 -4.92
C LEU A 259 -13.03 22.23 -5.92
N ASN A 260 -14.11 22.55 -6.64
CA ASN A 260 -14.68 22.07 -7.93
C ASN A 260 -14.67 20.59 -8.40
N ASP A 261 -15.86 20.18 -8.86
CA ASP A 261 -16.28 19.29 -9.97
C ASP A 261 -15.38 18.14 -10.47
N LEU A 262 -15.12 17.16 -9.61
CA LEU A 262 -15.65 15.79 -9.67
C LEU A 262 -14.98 15.06 -8.51
N MET A 263 -15.74 14.54 -7.59
CA MET A 263 -15.19 13.67 -6.57
C MET A 263 -16.03 12.41 -6.55
N VAL A 264 -15.37 11.32 -6.92
CA VAL A 264 -15.72 9.97 -6.51
C VAL A 264 -14.50 9.46 -5.74
N TYR A 265 -14.71 9.18 -4.46
CA TYR A 265 -13.69 8.98 -3.45
C TYR A 265 -13.99 7.70 -2.68
N THR A 266 -13.02 6.81 -2.51
CA THR A 266 -13.08 5.76 -1.49
C THR A 266 -12.04 6.05 -0.44
N ASP A 267 -12.49 6.18 0.81
CA ASP A 267 -11.63 6.30 1.96
C ASP A 267 -11.54 4.98 2.71
N MET A 268 -10.35 4.62 3.14
CA MET A 268 -10.13 3.50 4.04
C MET A 268 -9.62 4.08 5.35
N SER A 269 -10.49 4.07 6.36
CA SER A 269 -10.26 4.68 7.65
C SER A 269 -10.07 3.61 8.71
N ALA A 270 -8.83 3.46 9.14
CA ALA A 270 -8.47 2.61 10.26
C ALA A 270 -9.02 3.19 11.58
N LEU A 271 -9.78 2.38 12.31
CA LEU A 271 -10.41 2.80 13.56
C LEU A 271 -9.41 3.09 14.67
N ASP A 272 -8.23 2.48 14.62
CA ASP A 272 -7.13 2.65 15.58
C ASP A 272 -5.91 3.28 14.88
N ASP A 273 -6.15 4.23 13.96
CA ASP A 273 -5.09 5.05 13.38
C ASP A 273 -4.52 6.02 14.42
N LEU A 274 -3.33 5.71 14.92
CA LEU A 274 -2.62 6.54 15.90
C LEU A 274 -1.70 7.59 15.26
N SER A 275 -1.58 7.62 13.93
CA SER A 275 -0.76 8.62 13.22
C SER A 275 -1.56 9.84 12.81
N THR A 276 -2.81 9.66 12.40
CA THR A 276 -3.70 10.72 11.91
C THR A 276 -5.09 10.51 12.49
N PRO A 277 -5.84 11.56 12.89
CA PRO A 277 -7.20 11.43 13.39
C PRO A 277 -8.20 11.12 12.26
N THR A 278 -8.00 9.98 11.60
CA THR A 278 -8.64 9.58 10.33
C THR A 278 -10.16 9.46 10.47
N ILE A 279 -10.68 9.00 11.62
CA ILE A 279 -12.13 8.98 11.88
C ILE A 279 -12.73 10.39 11.81
N TYR A 280 -12.14 11.34 12.54
CA TYR A 280 -12.61 12.73 12.54
C TYR A 280 -12.45 13.34 11.15
N ALA A 281 -11.28 13.16 10.54
CA ALA A 281 -10.97 13.73 9.24
C ALA A 281 -12.00 13.31 8.19
N ASN A 282 -12.28 12.02 8.13
CA ASN A 282 -13.08 11.45 7.05
C ASN A 282 -14.57 11.57 7.32
N SER A 283 -14.98 11.63 8.59
CA SER A 283 -16.36 12.01 8.96
C SER A 283 -16.65 13.46 8.59
N TYR A 284 -15.72 14.38 8.91
CA TYR A 284 -15.84 15.79 8.56
C TYR A 284 -15.91 15.96 7.04
N LEU A 285 -14.94 15.39 6.32
CA LEU A 285 -14.88 15.44 4.86
C LEU A 285 -16.16 14.86 4.24
N SER A 286 -16.61 13.69 4.67
CA SER A 286 -17.86 13.06 4.20
C SER A 286 -19.08 13.98 4.34
N ALA A 287 -19.21 14.69 5.46
CA ALA A 287 -20.30 15.64 5.65
C ALA A 287 -20.24 16.77 4.62
N ARG A 288 -19.05 17.37 4.41
CA ARG A 288 -18.85 18.46 3.44
C ARG A 288 -19.14 18.01 2.01
N LEU A 289 -18.78 16.79 1.66
CA LEU A 289 -18.99 16.23 0.33
C LEU A 289 -20.46 15.92 0.07
N ARG A 290 -21.17 15.45 1.10
CA ARG A 290 -22.62 15.26 1.08
C ARG A 290 -23.35 16.58 0.87
N ASP A 291 -22.99 17.61 1.64
CA ASP A 291 -23.56 18.97 1.51
C ASP A 291 -23.33 19.55 0.11
N ALA A 292 -22.19 19.22 -0.52
CA ALA A 292 -21.84 19.65 -1.86
C ALA A 292 -22.42 18.75 -2.98
N GLY A 293 -23.23 17.74 -2.65
CA GLY A 293 -23.84 16.83 -3.64
C GLY A 293 -22.84 15.96 -4.40
N ARG A 294 -21.68 15.65 -3.79
CA ARG A 294 -20.61 14.88 -4.41
C ARG A 294 -20.70 13.40 -4.04
N LYS A 295 -20.16 12.52 -4.91
CA LYS A 295 -20.18 11.07 -4.68
C LYS A 295 -18.98 10.67 -3.83
N PHE A 296 -19.20 9.91 -2.77
CA PHE A 296 -18.10 9.38 -1.95
C PHE A 296 -18.53 8.10 -1.27
N GLU A 297 -17.52 7.32 -0.90
CA GLU A 297 -17.60 6.13 -0.08
C GLU A 297 -16.52 6.25 1.01
N VAL A 298 -16.89 5.93 2.25
CA VAL A 298 -15.93 5.85 3.37
C VAL A 298 -16.14 4.53 4.06
N ASN A 299 -15.04 3.80 4.22
CA ASN A 299 -15.00 2.49 4.83
C ASN A 299 -14.19 2.55 6.11
N PHE A 300 -14.89 2.45 7.23
CA PHE A 300 -14.27 2.33 8.54
C PHE A 300 -13.96 0.86 8.80
N VAL A 301 -12.68 0.54 9.00
CA VAL A 301 -12.21 -0.82 9.25
C VAL A 301 -11.35 -0.88 10.52
N PRO A 302 -11.41 -1.95 11.31
CA PRO A 302 -10.45 -2.17 12.39
C PRO A 302 -9.01 -2.22 11.85
N GLY A 303 -8.06 -1.55 12.48
CA GLY A 303 -6.68 -1.56 12.01
C GLY A 303 -5.96 -0.27 12.35
N GLY A 304 -4.73 -0.16 11.86
CA GLY A 304 -3.83 0.98 12.06
C GLY A 304 -3.55 1.75 10.77
N HIS A 305 -2.60 2.67 10.85
CA HIS A 305 -2.33 3.66 9.81
C HIS A 305 -1.90 3.07 8.45
N LEU A 306 -1.19 1.94 8.44
CA LEU A 306 -0.69 1.33 7.21
C LEU A 306 -1.53 0.12 6.79
N LEU A 307 -2.60 0.36 6.04
CA LEU A 307 -3.32 -0.71 5.36
C LEU A 307 -2.59 -1.07 4.07
N ASP A 308 -1.93 -2.22 4.07
CA ASP A 308 -1.18 -2.79 2.95
C ASP A 308 -2.01 -3.90 2.25
N PRO A 309 -1.54 -4.48 1.12
CA PRO A 309 -2.22 -5.61 0.52
C PRO A 309 -2.32 -6.80 1.48
N PRO A 310 -3.22 -7.76 1.23
CA PRO A 310 -3.46 -8.86 2.14
C PRO A 310 -2.20 -9.66 2.45
N CYS A 311 -2.09 -10.11 3.71
CA CYS A 311 -0.97 -10.87 4.26
C CYS A 311 0.36 -10.09 4.39
N PHE A 312 0.32 -8.77 4.27
CA PHE A 312 1.48 -7.96 4.61
C PHE A 312 1.68 -7.90 6.12
N PRO A 313 2.93 -7.78 6.60
CA PRO A 313 3.17 -7.65 8.03
C PRO A 313 2.48 -6.40 8.60
N HIS A 314 1.77 -6.55 9.71
CA HIS A 314 1.23 -5.42 10.45
C HIS A 314 2.36 -4.58 11.07
N HIS A 315 2.31 -3.26 10.89
CA HIS A 315 3.29 -2.30 11.41
C HIS A 315 2.66 -1.37 12.48
N PRO A 316 2.52 -1.81 13.75
CA PRO A 316 1.92 -0.99 14.80
C PRO A 316 2.79 0.21 15.21
N MET A 317 4.08 0.16 14.89
CA MET A 317 5.04 1.22 15.16
C MET A 317 6.12 1.24 14.08
N VAL A 318 6.48 2.43 13.59
CA VAL A 318 7.46 2.63 12.52
C VAL A 318 8.39 3.78 12.90
N TYR A 319 9.68 3.66 12.57
CA TYR A 319 10.61 4.79 12.67
C TYR A 319 10.34 5.80 11.55
N SER A 320 9.91 7.00 11.93
CA SER A 320 9.63 8.08 10.99
C SER A 320 10.87 8.92 10.77
N ASN A 321 11.47 8.81 9.59
CA ASN A 321 12.68 9.58 9.24
C ASN A 321 12.41 11.10 9.25
N ILE A 322 11.18 11.54 8.95
CA ILE A 322 10.85 12.97 8.94
C ILE A 322 10.66 13.51 10.37
N ALA A 323 10.15 12.69 11.30
CA ALA A 323 9.98 13.07 12.70
C ALA A 323 11.21 12.76 13.58
N GLY A 324 12.14 11.92 13.08
CA GLY A 324 13.33 11.47 13.82
C GLY A 324 13.03 10.53 14.99
N LEU A 325 11.82 9.97 15.07
CA LEU A 325 11.34 9.19 16.21
C LEU A 325 10.42 8.04 15.77
N PHE A 326 10.22 7.07 16.66
CA PHE A 326 9.23 6.00 16.49
C PHE A 326 7.82 6.56 16.64
N GLN A 327 7.00 6.39 15.60
CA GLN A 327 5.59 6.74 15.60
C GLN A 327 4.75 5.49 15.75
N THR A 328 3.74 5.56 16.62
CA THR A 328 2.71 4.54 16.72
C THR A 328 1.72 4.71 15.59
N TYR A 329 1.48 3.63 14.86
CA TYR A 329 0.49 3.57 13.78
C TYR A 329 -0.78 2.83 14.21
N GLY A 330 -0.74 2.13 15.35
CA GLY A 330 -1.89 1.46 15.96
C GLY A 330 -2.34 0.22 15.19
N GLY A 331 -3.49 -0.32 15.60
CA GLY A 331 -4.06 -1.57 15.11
C GLY A 331 -3.75 -2.77 16.00
N ASP A 332 -4.72 -3.67 16.13
CA ASP A 332 -4.48 -5.05 16.57
C ASP A 332 -4.08 -5.91 15.37
N THR A 333 -3.05 -6.74 15.49
CA THR A 333 -2.51 -7.52 14.36
C THR A 333 -3.55 -8.41 13.67
N SER A 334 -4.46 -9.04 14.43
CA SER A 334 -5.44 -9.95 13.85
C SER A 334 -6.54 -9.18 13.12
N LEU A 335 -7.04 -8.13 13.76
CA LEU A 335 -8.06 -7.26 13.18
C LEU A 335 -7.54 -6.48 11.98
N HIS A 336 -6.31 -5.97 12.07
CA HIS A 336 -5.61 -5.27 10.99
C HIS A 336 -5.44 -6.20 9.79
N GLY A 337 -4.87 -7.39 10.00
CA GLY A 337 -4.68 -8.37 8.92
C GLY A 337 -5.99 -8.78 8.27
N ARG A 338 -7.09 -8.91 9.04
CA ARG A 338 -8.42 -9.18 8.46
C ARG A 338 -8.91 -8.02 7.59
N SER A 339 -8.71 -6.78 8.04
CA SER A 339 -9.14 -5.59 7.31
C SER A 339 -8.37 -5.40 6.02
N GLU A 340 -7.09 -5.77 5.93
CA GLU A 340 -6.33 -5.71 4.67
C GLU A 340 -7.03 -6.47 3.52
N PHE A 341 -7.60 -7.66 3.79
CA PHE A 341 -8.38 -8.41 2.80
C PHE A 341 -9.62 -7.64 2.33
N GLU A 342 -10.37 -7.08 3.27
CA GLU A 342 -11.59 -6.34 2.97
C GLU A 342 -11.29 -5.05 2.20
N VAL A 343 -10.27 -4.32 2.66
CA VAL A 343 -9.78 -3.08 2.04
C VAL A 343 -9.36 -3.34 0.61
N TRP A 344 -8.59 -4.41 0.40
CA TRP A 344 -8.06 -4.77 -0.90
C TRP A 344 -9.15 -5.06 -1.94
N GLU A 345 -10.09 -5.95 -1.64
CA GLU A 345 -11.15 -6.31 -2.57
C GLU A 345 -12.05 -5.11 -2.90
N ARG A 346 -12.36 -4.26 -1.91
CA ARG A 346 -13.10 -3.01 -2.12
C ARG A 346 -12.34 -2.06 -3.03
N THR A 347 -11.02 -1.92 -2.84
CA THR A 347 -10.16 -1.06 -3.65
C THR A 347 -10.10 -1.51 -5.11
N VAL A 348 -9.92 -2.82 -5.34
CA VAL A 348 -9.92 -3.42 -6.68
C VAL A 348 -11.28 -3.25 -7.37
N ARG A 349 -12.37 -3.43 -6.63
CA ARG A 349 -13.73 -3.21 -7.13
C ARG A 349 -13.94 -1.74 -7.51
N PHE A 350 -13.56 -0.82 -6.64
CA PHE A 350 -13.66 0.63 -6.89
C PHE A 350 -12.90 1.03 -8.16
N PHE A 351 -11.68 0.53 -8.36
CA PHE A 351 -10.93 0.79 -9.59
C PHE A 351 -11.62 0.24 -10.84
N SER A 352 -12.16 -0.98 -10.74
CA SER A 352 -12.89 -1.61 -11.84
C SER A 352 -14.16 -0.86 -12.22
N GLU A 353 -14.90 -0.33 -11.25
CA GLU A 353 -16.10 0.48 -11.48
C GLU A 353 -15.79 1.81 -12.20
N HIS A 354 -14.63 2.42 -11.94
CA HIS A 354 -14.28 3.74 -12.48
C HIS A 354 -13.44 3.72 -13.76
N LEU A 355 -12.62 2.68 -13.95
CA LEU A 355 -11.74 2.53 -15.11
C LEU A 355 -12.23 1.47 -16.11
N GLY A 356 -13.23 0.68 -15.73
CA GLY A 356 -13.62 -0.56 -16.39
C GLY A 356 -12.82 -1.75 -15.87
N ALA A 357 -13.47 -2.91 -15.79
CA ALA A 357 -12.83 -4.13 -15.34
C ALA A 357 -11.67 -4.52 -16.29
N PRO A 358 -10.46 -4.75 -15.78
CA PRO A 358 -9.34 -5.24 -16.57
C PRO A 358 -9.57 -6.68 -17.04
N THR A 359 -8.89 -7.07 -18.11
CA THR A 359 -8.85 -8.46 -18.56
C THR A 359 -8.08 -9.29 -17.54
N PRO A 360 -8.65 -10.40 -17.02
CA PRO A 360 -7.94 -11.29 -16.12
C PRO A 360 -6.62 -11.79 -16.73
N LEU A 361 -5.58 -11.85 -15.91
CA LEU A 361 -4.33 -12.44 -16.34
C LEU A 361 -4.48 -13.97 -16.46
N PRO A 362 -3.82 -14.62 -17.43
CA PRO A 362 -3.81 -16.07 -17.53
C PRO A 362 -3.15 -16.67 -16.30
N ASP A 363 -3.67 -17.79 -15.79
CA ASP A 363 -3.07 -18.53 -14.69
C ASP A 363 -1.59 -18.78 -14.96
N TYR A 364 -0.76 -18.49 -13.98
CA TYR A 364 0.66 -18.83 -14.03
C TYR A 364 0.89 -20.22 -13.42
N LEU A 365 2.01 -20.86 -13.76
CA LEU A 365 2.33 -22.21 -13.27
C LEU A 365 2.49 -22.22 -11.74
N ARG A 366 1.42 -22.58 -11.04
CA ARG A 366 1.36 -22.79 -9.57
C ARG A 366 1.96 -24.14 -9.14
N HIS A 367 2.11 -25.07 -10.09
CA HIS A 367 2.66 -26.41 -9.91
C HIS A 367 4.09 -26.50 -10.45
N SER A 368 5.06 -25.82 -9.84
CA SER A 368 6.46 -26.15 -10.07
C SER A 368 7.08 -26.68 -8.78
N ALA A 369 7.10 -28.00 -8.65
CA ALA A 369 7.94 -28.73 -7.69
C ALA A 369 9.38 -28.89 -8.19
N LYS A 370 9.86 -27.98 -9.05
CA LYS A 370 11.24 -27.97 -9.53
C LYS A 370 11.89 -26.63 -9.22
N LEU A 371 12.50 -26.57 -8.04
CA LEU A 371 13.82 -25.97 -7.80
C LEU A 371 14.58 -26.91 -6.85
#